data_AF-A0A947I148-F1
#
_entry.id   AF-A0A947I148-F1
#
_cell.length_a   1.000
_cell.length_b   1.000
_cell.length_c   1.000
_cell.angle_alpha   90.00
_cell.angle_beta   90.00
_cell.angle_gamma   90.00
#
_symmetry.space_group_name_H-M   'P 1'
#
loop_
_entity.id
_entity.type
_entity.pdbx_description
1 polymer ?
#
loop_
_entity_poly.entity_id
_entity_poly.type
_entity_poly.pdbx_seq_one_letter_code
_entity_poly.pdbx_strand_id
1 'polypeptide(L)'
;MENNPNTQTIYATGHSKVMDFCIGFFGTILLFTIAGFISNPLYEFLPHTNDLFLFFPSIAALIASIYAISKYKKMNRRYVSIGIIISLVTPIIAAGACFVIFMGLGGF
;
A
#
# COMPACT_ATOMS: atom_id res chain seq x y z
N MET A 1 27.24 -8.16 15.94
CA MET A 1 25.98 -8.63 15.32
C MET A 1 26.27 -10.00 14.74
N GLU A 2 25.87 -11.03 15.47
CA GLU A 2 26.10 -12.43 15.16
C GLU A 2 25.29 -12.83 13.92
N ASN A 3 25.98 -13.22 12.85
CA ASN A 3 25.38 -13.55 11.57
C ASN A 3 24.87 -14.99 11.66
N ASN A 4 23.60 -15.15 12.04
CA ASN A 4 22.98 -16.47 12.18
C ASN A 4 22.86 -17.15 10.80
N PRO A 5 23.56 -18.27 10.55
CA PRO A 5 23.58 -18.96 9.26
C PRO A 5 22.21 -19.56 8.87
N ASN A 6 21.29 -19.71 9.81
CA ASN A 6 19.93 -20.22 9.53
C ASN A 6 19.02 -19.18 8.87
N THR A 7 19.39 -17.89 8.92
CA THR A 7 18.64 -16.87 8.19
C THR A 7 18.89 -16.98 6.70
N GLN A 8 20.08 -17.40 6.25
CA GLN A 8 20.46 -17.37 4.84
C GLN A 8 19.93 -18.55 4.02
N THR A 9 19.63 -19.69 4.65
CA THR A 9 19.11 -20.89 3.96
C THR A 9 17.63 -20.79 3.59
N ILE A 10 16.84 -19.96 4.28
CA ILE A 10 15.42 -19.75 3.95
C ILE A 10 15.25 -18.82 2.72
N TYR A 11 16.22 -17.95 2.41
CA TYR A 11 16.16 -17.00 1.29
C TYR A 11 16.78 -17.51 -0.03
N ALA A 12 17.34 -18.73 -0.05
CA ALA A 12 18.07 -19.26 -1.22
C ALA A 12 17.18 -19.83 -2.33
N THR A 13 15.87 -19.92 -2.13
CA THR A 13 14.92 -20.37 -3.15
C THR A 13 14.07 -19.19 -3.63
N GLY A 14 13.88 -19.06 -4.94
CA GLY A 14 13.12 -17.96 -5.56
C GLY A 14 11.70 -17.73 -5.00
N HIS A 15 11.17 -18.67 -4.20
CA HIS A 15 9.93 -18.57 -3.44
C HIS A 15 9.88 -17.41 -2.45
N SER A 16 11.00 -17.02 -1.82
CA SER A 16 10.97 -15.94 -0.82
C SER A 16 10.68 -14.56 -1.42
N LYS A 17 11.07 -14.34 -2.68
CA LYS A 17 10.94 -13.02 -3.33
C LYS A 17 9.50 -12.69 -3.71
N VAL A 18 8.79 -13.67 -4.25
CA VAL A 18 7.38 -13.54 -4.63
C VAL A 18 6.52 -13.38 -3.39
N MET A 19 6.79 -14.16 -2.33
CA MET A 19 6.08 -14.02 -1.07
C MET A 19 6.31 -12.66 -0.42
N ASP A 20 7.55 -12.17 -0.37
CA ASP A 20 7.87 -10.83 0.13
C ASP A 20 7.17 -9.73 -0.68
N PHE A 21 7.13 -9.87 -2.01
CA PHE A 21 6.38 -8.96 -2.87
C PHE A 21 4.88 -8.98 -2.56
N CYS A 22 4.27 -10.15 -2.47
CA CYS A 22 2.84 -10.31 -2.16
C CYS A 22 2.49 -9.71 -0.79
N ILE A 23 3.34 -9.91 0.22
CA ILE A 23 3.14 -9.31 1.55
C ILE A 23 3.16 -7.79 1.45
N GLY A 24 4.10 -7.21 0.71
CA GLY A 24 4.15 -5.77 0.48
C GLY A 24 2.93 -5.24 -0.29
N PHE A 25 2.52 -5.93 -1.34
CA PHE A 25 1.42 -5.54 -2.21
C PHE A 25 0.07 -5.67 -1.50
N PHE A 26 -0.32 -6.88 -1.10
CA PHE A 26 -1.61 -7.13 -0.44
C PHE A 26 -1.69 -6.53 0.96
N GLY A 27 -0.58 -6.50 1.71
CA GLY A 27 -0.54 -5.88 3.02
C GLY A 27 -0.85 -4.39 2.97
N THR A 28 -0.40 -3.69 1.92
CA THR A 28 -0.71 -2.26 1.72
C THR A 28 -2.19 -2.08 1.40
N ILE A 29 -2.73 -2.87 0.46
CA ILE A 29 -4.16 -2.84 0.11
C ILE A 29 -5.02 -3.06 1.35
N LEU A 30 -4.72 -4.11 2.12
CA LEU A 30 -5.45 -4.47 3.32
C LEU A 30 -5.38 -3.37 4.39
N LEU A 31 -4.22 -2.70 4.54
CA LEU A 31 -4.08 -1.53 5.42
C LEU A 31 -5.01 -0.38 5.00
N PHE A 32 -5.06 -0.05 3.71
CA PHE A 32 -5.97 0.97 3.20
C PHE A 32 -7.43 0.57 3.38
N THR A 33 -7.78 -0.70 3.15
CA THR A 33 -9.14 -1.21 3.35
C THR A 33 -9.56 -1.13 4.83
N ILE A 34 -8.70 -1.55 5.76
CA ILE A 34 -8.99 -1.46 7.19
C ILE A 34 -9.09 -0.01 7.64
N ALA A 35 -8.17 0.86 7.21
CA ALA A 35 -8.22 2.28 7.53
C ALA A 35 -9.55 2.91 7.05
N GLY A 36 -9.97 2.58 5.83
CA GLY A 36 -11.27 2.97 5.29
C GLY A 36 -12.44 2.45 6.14
N PHE A 37 -12.44 1.15 6.46
CA PHE A 37 -13.50 0.52 7.23
C PHE A 37 -13.65 1.10 8.65
N ILE A 38 -12.54 1.44 9.31
CA ILE A 38 -12.57 2.09 10.63
C ILE A 38 -13.04 3.54 10.52
N SER A 39 -12.65 4.25 9.46
CA SER A 39 -13.02 5.65 9.28
C SER A 39 -14.48 5.88 8.89
N ASN A 40 -15.10 4.93 8.20
CA ASN A 40 -16.47 5.05 7.70
C ASN A 40 -17.52 5.24 8.83
N PRO A 41 -17.56 4.40 9.89
CA PRO A 41 -18.48 4.62 11.00
C PRO A 41 -18.10 5.86 11.81
N LEU A 42 -16.80 6.16 11.98
CA LEU A 42 -16.36 7.38 12.67
C LEU A 42 -16.90 8.65 11.99
N TYR A 43 -16.94 8.67 10.65
CA TYR A 43 -17.52 9.78 9.89
C TYR A 43 -19.03 9.90 10.06
N GLU A 44 -19.75 8.77 10.20
CA GLU A 44 -21.21 8.75 10.40
C GLU A 44 -21.61 9.28 11.80
N PHE A 45 -20.73 9.14 12.80
CA PHE A 45 -20.97 9.62 14.17
C PHE A 45 -20.47 11.05 14.45
N LEU A 46 -19.62 11.62 13.59
CA LEU A 46 -19.09 12.98 13.74
C LEU A 46 -19.89 13.97 12.89
N PRO A 47 -20.28 15.15 13.41
CA PRO A 47 -21.02 16.14 12.63
C PRO A 47 -20.24 16.52 11.36
N HIS A 48 -20.91 16.50 10.21
CA HIS A 48 -20.39 16.71 8.83
C HIS A 48 -19.78 18.11 8.56
N THR A 49 -19.16 18.74 9.53
CA THR A 49 -18.71 20.14 9.42
C THR A 49 -17.37 20.28 8.71
N ASN A 50 -16.58 19.22 8.54
CA ASN A 50 -15.24 19.31 7.92
C ASN A 50 -14.91 18.11 7.03
N ASP A 51 -14.92 18.30 5.71
CA ASP A 51 -14.47 17.32 4.70
C ASP A 51 -13.01 16.86 4.93
N LEU A 52 -12.23 17.64 5.67
CA LEU A 52 -10.86 17.30 6.11
C LEU A 52 -10.78 15.99 6.91
N PHE A 53 -11.82 15.63 7.67
CA PHE A 53 -11.83 14.37 8.42
C PHE A 53 -11.96 13.14 7.52
N LEU A 54 -12.54 13.29 6.32
CA LEU A 54 -12.67 12.22 5.34
C LEU A 54 -11.29 11.79 4.79
N PHE A 55 -10.36 12.73 4.68
CA PHE A 55 -9.02 12.49 4.12
C PHE A 55 -7.99 12.03 5.16
N PHE A 56 -8.25 12.28 6.45
CA PHE A 56 -7.36 11.89 7.55
C PHE A 56 -6.90 10.41 7.53
N PRO A 57 -7.79 9.40 7.38
CA PRO A 57 -7.39 8.00 7.32
C PRO A 57 -6.51 7.69 6.09
N SER A 58 -6.81 8.30 4.94
CA SER A 58 -6.04 8.13 3.71
C SER A 58 -4.63 8.70 3.84
N ILE A 59 -4.50 9.88 4.45
CA ILE A 59 -3.20 10.53 4.72
C ILE A 59 -2.39 9.69 5.72
N ALA A 60 -3.02 9.22 6.80
CA ALA A 60 -2.37 8.38 7.80
C ALA A 60 -1.86 7.06 7.20
N ALA A 61 -2.67 6.38 6.37
CA ALA A 61 -2.27 5.17 5.67
C ALA A 61 -1.12 5.42 4.68
N LEU A 62 -1.12 6.58 4.01
CA LEU A 62 -0.03 6.98 3.12
C LEU A 62 1.29 7.20 3.90
N ILE A 63 1.25 7.91 5.03
CA ILE A 63 2.43 8.09 5.90
C ILE A 63 2.93 6.73 6.43
N ALA A 64 2.02 5.85 6.85
CA ALA A 64 2.36 4.50 7.31
C ALA A 64 3.04 3.67 6.22
N SER A 65 2.58 3.77 4.97
CA SER A 65 3.20 3.09 3.82
C SER A 65 4.61 3.60 3.53
N ILE A 66 4.86 4.92 3.60
CA ILE A 66 6.20 5.52 3.44
C ILE A 66 7.14 5.07 4.56
N TYR A 67 6.64 5.04 5.80
CA TYR A 67 7.41 4.56 6.95
C TYR A 67 7.76 3.07 6.80
N ALA A 68 6.80 2.24 6.37
CA ALA A 68 7.01 0.82 6.10
C ALA A 68 8.10 0.61 5.03
N ILE A 69 8.05 1.35 3.91
CA ILE A 69 9.10 1.30 2.87
C ILE A 69 10.48 1.57 3.48
N SER A 70 10.61 2.63 4.28
CA SER A 70 11.88 3.02 4.91
C SER A 70 12.40 1.95 5.88
N LYS A 71 11.50 1.34 6.66
CA LYS A 71 11.82 0.27 7.62
C LYS A 71 12.24 -1.01 6.90
N TYR A 72 11.49 -1.47 5.90
CA TYR A 72 11.80 -2.70 5.16
C TYR A 72 13.06 -2.58 4.31
N LYS A 73 13.38 -1.37 3.82
CA LYS A 73 14.66 -1.08 3.16
C LYS A 73 15.85 -1.26 4.11
N LYS A 74 15.73 -0.84 5.38
CA LYS A 74 16.76 -1.05 6.42
C LYS A 74 16.93 -2.52 6.79
N MET A 75 15.87 -3.32 6.74
CA MET A 75 15.90 -4.76 7.02
C MET A 75 16.34 -5.62 5.81
N ASN A 76 16.85 -5.00 4.75
CA ASN A 76 17.29 -5.65 3.50
C ASN A 76 16.19 -6.45 2.75
N ARG A 77 14.91 -6.25 3.09
CA ARG A 77 13.74 -6.88 2.45
C ARG A 77 13.21 -6.03 1.30
N ARG A 78 14.03 -5.87 0.26
CA ARG A 78 13.75 -4.96 -0.87
C ARG A 78 12.47 -5.30 -1.63
N TYR A 79 12.13 -6.58 -1.77
CA TYR A 79 10.94 -7.03 -2.50
C TYR A 79 9.63 -6.62 -1.82
N VAL A 80 9.60 -6.53 -0.48
CA VAL A 80 8.45 -5.98 0.27
C VAL A 80 8.25 -4.51 -0.08
N SER A 81 9.32 -3.71 -0.05
CA SER A 81 9.25 -2.29 -0.41
C SER A 81 8.77 -2.07 -1.85
N ILE A 82 9.22 -2.91 -2.79
CA ILE A 82 8.78 -2.88 -4.19
C ILE A 82 7.28 -3.20 -4.30
N GLY A 83 6.79 -4.20 -3.54
CA GLY A 83 5.37 -4.54 -3.48
C GLY A 83 4.50 -3.39 -2.99
N ILE A 84 4.94 -2.68 -1.94
CA ILE A 84 4.24 -1.49 -1.42
C ILE A 84 4.15 -0.39 -2.50
N ILE A 85 5.27 -0.11 -3.19
CA ILE A 85 5.31 0.93 -4.24
C ILE A 85 4.37 0.57 -5.39
N ILE A 86 4.42 -0.67 -5.88
CA ILE A 86 3.58 -1.11 -6.99
C ILE A 86 2.09 -1.06 -6.60
N SER A 87 1.75 -1.41 -5.35
CA SER A 87 0.38 -1.28 -4.84
C SER A 87 -0.15 0.15 -4.86
N LEU A 88 0.71 1.16 -4.68
CA LEU A 88 0.32 2.57 -4.75
C LEU A 88 0.21 3.09 -6.19
N VAL A 89 1.08 2.63 -7.08
CA VAL A 89 1.14 3.08 -8.48
C VAL A 89 0.06 2.43 -9.35
N THR A 90 -0.24 1.14 -9.14
CA THR A 90 -1.23 0.38 -9.92
C THR A 90 -2.61 1.07 -10.02
N PRO A 91 -3.24 1.52 -8.92
CA PRO A 91 -4.54 2.18 -9.01
C PRO A 91 -4.48 3.52 -9.75
N ILE A 92 -3.36 4.25 -9.70
CA ILE A 92 -3.19 5.53 -10.41
C ILE A 92 -3.14 5.27 -11.92
N ILE A 93 -2.37 4.27 -12.35
CA ILE A 93 -2.29 3.89 -13.78
C ILE A 93 -3.65 3.40 -14.27
N ALA A 94 -4.34 2.55 -13.48
CA ALA A 94 -5.67 2.06 -13.83
C ALA A 94 -6.69 3.20 -13.94
N ALA A 95 -6.70 4.13 -12.99
CA ALA A 95 -7.58 5.31 -13.04
C ALA A 95 -7.28 6.21 -14.24
N GLY A 96 -6.01 6.44 -14.56
CA GLY A 96 -5.58 7.20 -15.73
C GLY A 96 -5.99 6.53 -17.04
N ALA A 97 -5.82 5.20 -17.15
CA ALA A 97 -6.26 4.44 -18.31
C ALA A 97 -7.79 4.50 -18.48
N CYS A 98 -8.55 4.33 -17.40
CA CYS A 98 -10.00 4.50 -17.42
C CYS A 98 -10.39 5.92 -17.88
N PHE A 99 -9.73 6.95 -17.37
CA PHE A 99 -10.01 8.34 -17.75
C PHE A 99 -9.79 8.59 -19.24
N VAL A 100 -8.69 8.08 -19.81
CA VAL A 100 -8.41 8.18 -21.27
C VAL A 100 -9.48 7.48 -22.08
N ILE A 101 -9.92 6.29 -21.65
CA ILE A 101 -11.00 5.53 -22.32
C ILE A 101 -12.32 6.31 -22.25
N PHE A 102 -12.69 6.86 -21.08
CA PHE A 102 -13.92 7.63 -20.94
C PHE A 102 -13.91 8.92 -21.77
N MET A 103 -12.80 9.65 -21.78
CA MET A 103 -12.61 10.83 -22.65
C MET A 103 -12.59 10.46 -24.14
N GLY A 104 -12.06 9.29 -24.49
CA GLY A 104 -11.96 8.82 -25.88
C GLY A 104 -13.24 8.20 -26.46
N LEU A 105 -14.08 7.57 -25.62
CA LEU A 105 -15.36 6.98 -26.03
C LEU A 105 -16.55 7.94 -25.86
N GLY A 106 -16.46 8.88 -24.93
CA GLY A 106 -17.47 9.92 -24.68
C GLY A 106 -16.93 11.28 -25.10
N GLY A 107 -16.80 11.50 -26.41
CA GLY A 107 -16.57 12.84 -26.95
C GLY A 107 -17.75 13.75 -26.61
N PHE A 108 -17.54 14.66 -25.66
CA PHE A 108 -18.21 15.95 -25.63
C PHE A 108 -17.36 16.94 -26.42
#